data_AF-A0A917FZC0-F1
#
_entry.id   AF-A0A917FZC0-F1
#
_cell.length_a   1.000
_cell.length_b   1.000
_cell.length_c   1.000
_cell.angle_alpha   90.00
_cell.angle_beta   90.00
_cell.angle_gamma   90.00
#
_symmetry.space_group_name_H-M   'P 1'
#
loop_
_entity.id
_entity.type
_entity.pdbx_description
1 polymer ?
#
loop_
_entity_poly.entity_id
_entity_poly.type
_entity_poly.pdbx_seq_one_letter_code
_entity_poly.pdbx_strand_id
1 'polypeptide(L)'
;MVDNSYYRPSIEFYCQTTEGAGFHGILKIMNSSMNTLFYNGSTYTAKTYVGTLYVNLQDANTIYYIADGKFYNNGGVQSVTGNVEISIGGAATLGISATAATNLYMTIFQSGPFLWY
;
A
#
# COMPACT_ATOMS: atom_id res chain seq x y z
N MET A 1 3.05 -12.87 -24.40
CA MET A 1 3.10 -11.63 -23.62
C MET A 1 1.84 -11.60 -22.77
N VAL A 2 1.95 -11.43 -21.45
CA VAL A 2 0.78 -11.27 -20.59
C VAL A 2 0.30 -9.84 -20.78
N ASP A 3 -0.93 -9.66 -21.25
CA ASP A 3 -1.52 -8.34 -21.41
C ASP A 3 -1.70 -7.70 -20.02
N ASN A 4 -1.10 -6.53 -19.83
CA ASN A 4 -1.11 -5.78 -18.57
C ASN A 4 -2.24 -4.74 -18.52
N SER A 5 -3.20 -4.82 -19.45
CA SER A 5 -4.36 -3.92 -19.55
C SER A 5 -5.27 -3.92 -18.31
N TYR A 6 -5.14 -4.91 -17.42
CA TYR A 6 -5.95 -5.02 -16.20
C TYR A 6 -5.29 -4.55 -14.91
N TYR A 7 -3.96 -4.39 -14.87
CA TYR A 7 -3.27 -4.02 -13.64
C TYR A 7 -3.55 -2.56 -13.26
N ARG A 8 -3.99 -2.34 -12.02
CA ARG A 8 -4.21 -1.02 -11.45
C ARG A 8 -3.43 -0.92 -10.15
N PRO A 9 -2.40 -0.05 -10.07
CA PRO A 9 -1.73 0.23 -8.81
C PRO A 9 -2.74 0.60 -7.72
N SER A 10 -2.66 -0.05 -6.57
CA SER A 10 -3.48 0.26 -5.40
C SER A 10 -2.67 0.09 -4.12
N ILE A 11 -3.06 0.84 -3.11
CA ILE A 11 -2.56 0.69 -1.75
C ILE A 11 -3.58 -0.16 -0.98
N GLU A 12 -3.09 -1.10 -0.18
CA GLU A 12 -3.93 -1.92 0.69
C GLU A 12 -3.64 -1.58 2.15
N PHE A 13 -4.70 -1.34 2.91
CA PHE A 13 -4.65 -1.16 4.36
C PHE A 13 -5.38 -2.33 5.00
N TYR A 14 -4.66 -3.13 5.79
CA TYR A 14 -5.28 -4.14 6.63
C TYR A 14 -5.47 -3.59 8.03
N CYS A 15 -6.73 -3.45 8.44
CA CYS A 15 -7.11 -2.73 9.65
C CYS A 15 -7.79 -3.66 10.66
N GLN A 16 -7.51 -3.44 11.94
CA GLN A 16 -8.36 -3.92 13.02
C GLN A 16 -9.47 -2.89 13.23
N THR A 17 -10.72 -3.32 13.13
CA THR A 17 -11.91 -2.48 13.30
C THR A 17 -12.72 -2.90 14.51
N THR A 18 -13.59 -2.00 14.96
CA THR A 18 -14.68 -2.31 15.89
C THR A 18 -15.99 -1.84 15.27
N GLU A 19 -17.03 -2.66 15.41
CA GLU A 19 -18.37 -2.38 14.89
C GLU A 19 -19.41 -2.79 15.94
N GLY A 20 -20.29 -1.86 16.32
CA GLY A 20 -21.34 -2.13 17.31
C GLY A 20 -22.21 -0.91 17.64
N ALA A 21 -23.50 -1.15 17.90
CA ALA A 21 -24.49 -0.14 18.34
C ALA A 21 -24.54 1.16 17.50
N GLY A 22 -24.31 1.07 16.18
CA GLY A 22 -24.31 2.23 15.28
C GLY A 22 -22.98 2.97 15.17
N PHE A 23 -21.91 2.44 15.78
CA PHE A 23 -20.56 2.97 15.67
C PHE A 23 -19.67 1.98 14.90
N HIS A 24 -18.79 2.53 14.06
CA HIS A 24 -17.73 1.82 13.38
C HIS A 24 -16.44 2.66 13.47
N GLY A 25 -15.29 2.00 13.60
CA GLY A 25 -14.02 2.70 13.71
C GLY A 25 -12.81 1.78 13.56
N ILE A 26 -11.78 2.31 12.92
CA ILE A 26 -10.47 1.70 12.79
C ILE A 26 -9.73 1.93 14.11
N LEU A 27 -9.42 0.84 14.80
CA LEU A 27 -8.63 0.89 16.03
C LEU A 27 -7.14 1.01 15.73
N LYS A 28 -6.72 0.32 14.67
CA LYS A 28 -5.31 0.15 14.32
C LYS A 28 -5.15 -0.30 12.88
N ILE A 29 -4.10 0.18 12.22
CA ILE A 29 -3.62 -0.36 10.95
C ILE A 29 -2.60 -1.45 11.29
N MET A 30 -2.92 -2.69 10.92
CA MET A 30 -2.11 -3.87 11.21
C MET A 30 -1.03 -4.08 10.14
N ASN A 31 -1.31 -3.70 8.90
CA ASN A 31 -0.37 -3.77 7.79
C ASN A 31 -0.75 -2.76 6.70
N SER A 32 0.23 -2.30 5.94
CA SER A 32 -0.02 -1.58 4.69
C SER A 32 0.94 -2.03 3.61
N SER A 33 0.48 -2.08 2.38
CA SER A 33 1.27 -2.57 1.26
C SER A 33 0.87 -1.91 -0.06
N MET A 34 1.78 -2.00 -1.03
CA MET A 34 1.47 -1.70 -2.42
C MET A 34 1.07 -3.00 -3.12
N ASN A 35 -0.10 -3.03 -3.75
CA ASN A 35 -0.51 -4.19 -4.54
C ASN A 35 0.33 -4.25 -5.81
N THR A 36 1.01 -5.38 -6.02
CA THR A 36 1.91 -5.63 -7.16
C THR A 36 1.45 -6.82 -8.02
N LEU A 37 0.27 -7.38 -7.73
CA LEU A 37 -0.26 -8.59 -8.37
C LEU A 37 -1.15 -8.24 -9.58
N PHE A 38 -1.20 -9.12 -10.58
CA PHE A 38 -2.07 -8.94 -11.76
C PHE A 38 -3.56 -8.87 -11.43
N TYR A 39 -3.99 -9.65 -10.45
CA TYR A 39 -5.34 -9.67 -9.88
C TYR A 39 -5.23 -10.24 -8.47
N ASN A 40 -6.25 -10.00 -7.63
CA ASN A 40 -6.26 -10.50 -6.25
C ASN A 40 -6.15 -12.04 -6.23
N GLY A 41 -5.21 -12.58 -5.47
CA GLY A 41 -4.91 -14.02 -5.42
C GLY A 41 -4.03 -14.56 -6.55
N SER A 42 -3.52 -13.71 -7.46
CA SER A 42 -2.55 -14.13 -8.47
C SER A 42 -1.20 -14.49 -7.84
N THR A 43 -0.53 -15.50 -8.39
CA THR A 43 0.87 -15.82 -8.07
C THR A 43 1.87 -15.05 -8.95
N TYR A 44 1.38 -14.26 -9.90
CA TYR A 44 2.19 -13.49 -10.83
C TYR A 44 2.22 -12.01 -10.44
N THR A 45 3.44 -11.48 -10.32
CA THR A 45 3.68 -10.05 -10.16
C THR A 45 3.46 -9.32 -11.49
N ALA A 46 2.57 -8.33 -11.49
CA ALA A 46 2.30 -7.47 -12.63
C ALA A 46 3.33 -6.36 -12.80
N LYS A 47 3.70 -5.75 -11.67
CA LYS A 47 4.68 -4.67 -11.60
C LYS A 47 5.43 -4.75 -10.29
N THR A 48 6.69 -4.33 -10.30
CA THR A 48 7.49 -4.19 -9.09
C THR A 48 7.48 -2.75 -8.62
N TYR A 49 7.17 -2.50 -7.35
CA TYR A 49 7.20 -1.17 -6.73
C TYR A 49 8.50 -0.96 -5.95
N VAL A 50 9.13 0.20 -6.14
CA VAL A 50 10.27 0.66 -5.34
C VAL A 50 10.01 2.10 -4.92
N GLY A 51 10.09 2.39 -3.63
CA GLY A 51 9.81 3.71 -3.09
C GLY A 51 9.44 3.66 -1.62
N THR A 52 8.62 4.61 -1.21
CA THR A 52 8.12 4.72 0.16
C THR A 52 6.60 4.76 0.18
N LEU A 53 6.03 4.32 1.31
CA LEU A 53 4.62 4.46 1.64
C LEU A 53 4.52 4.98 3.07
N TYR A 54 4.19 6.26 3.22
CA TYR A 54 3.83 6.85 4.51
C TYR A 54 2.36 6.56 4.79
N VAL A 55 2.06 6.18 6.02
CA VAL A 55 0.70 5.89 6.48
C VAL A 55 0.51 6.50 7.87
N ASN A 56 -0.63 7.17 8.07
CA ASN A 56 -1.01 7.79 9.33
C ASN A 56 -2.49 7.55 9.59
N LEU A 57 -2.80 6.88 10.70
CA LEU A 57 -4.18 6.76 11.18
C LEU A 57 -4.51 8.02 11.97
N GLN A 58 -5.13 9.00 11.33
CA GLN A 58 -5.38 10.32 11.95
C GLN A 58 -6.44 10.22 13.04
N ASP A 59 -7.52 9.50 12.74
CA ASP A 59 -8.64 9.22 13.63
C ASP A 59 -9.24 7.85 13.25
N ALA A 60 -10.34 7.46 13.89
CA ALA A 60 -10.97 6.16 13.67
C ALA A 60 -11.55 5.98 12.25
N ASN A 61 -11.67 7.03 11.44
CA ASN A 61 -12.29 7.01 10.12
C ASN A 61 -11.36 7.52 9.01
N THR A 62 -10.20 8.09 9.35
CA THR A 62 -9.31 8.75 8.40
C THR A 62 -7.91 8.14 8.41
N ILE A 63 -7.52 7.56 7.27
CA ILE A 63 -6.13 7.17 7.00
C ILE A 63 -5.55 8.17 6.01
N TYR A 64 -4.50 8.89 6.39
CA TYR A 64 -3.73 9.68 5.45
C TYR A 64 -2.54 8.88 4.93
N TYR A 65 -2.29 8.94 3.63
CA TYR A 65 -1.17 8.25 3.00
C TYR A 65 -0.38 9.14 2.05
N ILE A 66 0.88 8.79 1.86
CA ILE A 66 1.74 9.30 0.77
C ILE A 66 2.46 8.11 0.17
N ALA A 67 2.21 7.83 -1.10
CA ALA A 67 2.95 6.88 -1.91
C ALA A 67 3.87 7.65 -2.86
N ASP A 68 5.18 7.51 -2.68
CA ASP A 68 6.21 8.12 -3.52
C ASP A 68 7.16 7.03 -4.00
N GLY A 69 7.20 6.81 -5.31
CA GLY A 69 8.03 5.75 -5.86
C GLY A 69 7.84 5.51 -7.34
N LYS A 70 8.28 4.32 -7.76
CA LYS A 70 8.33 3.92 -9.16
C LYS A 70 7.82 2.50 -9.31
N PHE A 71 7.08 2.27 -10.39
CA PHE A 71 6.73 0.94 -10.86
C PHE A 71 7.62 0.53 -12.02
N TYR A 72 8.02 -0.73 -12.01
CA TYR A 72 8.86 -1.35 -13.02
C TYR A 72 8.15 -2.56 -13.62
N ASN A 73 8.36 -2.81 -14.91
CA ASN A 73 7.83 -3.99 -15.59
C ASN A 73 8.52 -5.28 -15.11
N ASN A 74 9.78 -5.19 -14.67
CA ASN A 74 10.57 -6.31 -14.20
C ASN A 74 11.14 -6.01 -12.81
N GLY A 75 11.25 -7.05 -11.98
CA GLY A 75 11.94 -7.01 -10.70
C GLY A 75 11.98 -8.39 -10.05
N GLY A 76 12.84 -8.53 -9.05
CA GLY A 76 13.00 -9.74 -8.25
C GLY A 76 12.34 -9.61 -6.88
N VAL A 77 13.01 -10.11 -5.85
CA VAL A 77 12.52 -10.10 -4.46
C VAL A 77 12.23 -8.67 -4.02
N GLN A 78 11.01 -8.43 -3.52
CA GLN A 78 10.64 -7.19 -2.84
C GLN A 78 10.86 -7.32 -1.33
N SER A 79 11.42 -6.27 -0.74
CA SER A 79 11.66 -6.19 0.70
C SER A 79 11.01 -4.92 1.23
N VAL A 80 10.30 -5.07 2.34
CA VAL A 80 9.64 -3.98 3.05
C VAL A 80 10.37 -3.75 4.36
N THR A 81 10.76 -2.50 4.63
CA THR A 81 11.38 -2.05 5.87
C THR A 81 10.49 -1.05 6.55
N GLY A 82 10.36 -1.16 7.88
CA GLY A 82 9.34 -0.43 8.62
C GLY A 82 8.01 -1.12 8.39
N ASN A 83 7.51 -1.81 9.41
CA ASN A 83 6.12 -2.20 9.50
C ASN A 83 5.83 -2.28 10.99
N VAL A 84 4.96 -1.40 11.45
CA VAL A 84 4.60 -1.28 12.86
C VAL A 84 3.10 -1.09 12.86
N GLU A 85 2.44 -1.79 13.76
CA GLU A 85 1.05 -1.55 14.09
C GLU A 85 0.82 -0.07 14.37
N ILE A 86 -0.03 0.59 13.57
CA ILE A 86 -0.28 2.03 13.69
C ILE A 86 -1.61 2.22 14.43
N SER A 87 -1.55 2.61 15.69
CA SER A 87 -2.72 3.04 16.47
C SER A 87 -3.19 4.44 16.07
N ILE A 88 -4.40 4.83 16.48
CA ILE A 88 -4.96 6.17 16.25
C ILE A 88 -3.98 7.27 16.70
N GLY A 89 -3.78 8.28 15.85
CA GLY A 89 -2.80 9.35 16.01
C GLY A 89 -1.37 8.98 15.60
N GLY A 90 -1.10 7.70 15.35
CA GLY A 90 0.21 7.18 14.97
C GLY A 90 0.49 7.26 13.46
N ALA A 91 1.76 7.24 13.10
CA ALA A 91 2.22 7.18 11.72
C ALA A 91 3.47 6.32 11.57
N ALA A 92 3.67 5.78 10.37
CA ALA A 92 4.87 5.07 9.98
C ALA A 92 5.17 5.27 8.49
N THR A 93 6.45 5.15 8.12
CA THR A 93 6.89 5.08 6.73
C THR A 93 7.45 3.70 6.44
N LEU A 94 6.89 3.06 5.42
CA LEU A 94 7.38 1.80 4.88
C LEU A 94 8.33 2.12 3.72
N GLY A 95 9.57 1.65 3.81
CA GLY A 95 10.51 1.63 2.70
C GLY A 95 10.36 0.34 1.90
N ILE A 96 10.07 0.44 0.62
CA ILE A 96 9.87 -0.71 -0.27
C ILE A 96 10.99 -0.72 -1.30
N SER A 97 11.77 -1.79 -1.32
CA SER A 97 12.88 -2.01 -2.25
C SER A 97 12.69 -3.30 -3.03
N ALA A 98 13.38 -3.42 -4.15
CA ALA A 98 13.38 -4.64 -4.96
C ALA A 98 14.73 -4.86 -5.62
N THR A 99 15.13 -6.13 -5.78
CA THR A 99 16.32 -6.48 -6.56
C THR A 99 16.03 -6.41 -8.06
N ALA A 100 17.01 -6.00 -8.87
CA ALA A 100 16.93 -6.04 -10.34
C ALA A 100 15.70 -5.33 -10.97
N ALA A 101 15.20 -4.27 -10.33
CA ALA A 101 14.10 -3.47 -10.86
C ALA A 101 14.52 -2.75 -12.16
N THR A 102 13.90 -3.09 -13.28
CA THR A 102 14.26 -2.57 -14.61
C THR A 102 13.03 -2.34 -15.49
N ASN A 103 13.19 -1.60 -16.58
CA ASN A 103 12.11 -1.21 -17.49
C ASN A 103 11.02 -0.41 -16.74
N LEU A 104 11.32 0.88 -16.52
CA LEU A 104 10.44 1.81 -15.81
C LEU A 104 9.07 1.87 -16.49
N TYR A 105 8.03 1.59 -15.73
CA TYR A 105 6.64 1.68 -16.16
C TYR A 105 6.06 3.06 -15.87
N MET A 106 6.20 3.54 -14.63
CA MET A 106 5.77 4.89 -14.24
C MET A 106 6.45 5.35 -12.94
N THR A 107 6.44 6.66 -12.71
CA THR A 107 6.76 7.27 -11.41
C THR A 107 5.48 7.81 -10.80
N ILE A 108 5.33 7.67 -9.48
CA ILE A 108 4.16 8.15 -8.74
C ILE A 108 4.57 9.02 -7.57
N PHE A 109 3.80 10.08 -7.35
CA PHE A 109 3.69 10.76 -6.08
C PHE A 109 2.19 11.00 -5.86
N GLN A 110 1.59 10.22 -4.97
CA GLN A 110 0.16 10.33 -4.68
C GLN A 110 -0.04 10.38 -3.17
N SER A 111 -0.82 11.36 -2.74
CA SER A 111 -1.17 11.53 -1.33
C SER A 111 -2.62 11.89 -1.18
N GLY A 112 -3.23 11.50 -0.07
CA GLY A 112 -4.56 11.95 0.27
C GLY A 112 -5.15 11.22 1.47
N PRO A 113 -6.29 11.70 1.97
CA PRO A 113 -7.07 10.98 2.95
C PRO A 113 -7.85 9.85 2.26
N PHE A 114 -7.88 8.70 2.92
CA PHE A 114 -8.88 7.66 2.75
C PHE A 114 -9.86 7.77 3.90
N LEU A 115 -11.14 8.01 3.57
CA LEU A 115 -12.22 8.19 4.54
C LEU A 115 -13.08 6.92 4.56
N TRP A 116 -13.28 6.36 5.75
CA TRP A 116 -14.23 5.28 5.99
C TRP A 116 -15.55 5.85 6.52
N TYR A 117 -16.56 5.85 5.66
CA TYR A 117 -17.95 6.23 5.96
C TYR A 117 -18.79 5.07 6.46
#